data_AF-A0A917PHZ6-F1
#
_entry.id   AF-A0A917PHZ6-F1
#
_cell.length_a   1.000
_cell.length_b   1.000
_cell.length_c   1.000
_cell.angle_alpha   90.00
_cell.angle_beta   90.00
_cell.angle_gamma   90.00
#
_symmetry.space_group_name_H-M   'P 1'
#
loop_
_entity.id
_entity.type
_entity.pdbx_description
1 polymer ?
#
loop_
_entity_poly.entity_id
_entity_poly.type
_entity_poly.pdbx_seq_one_letter_code
_entity_poly.pdbx_strand_id
1 'polypeptide(L)'
;MPEGDTVHQTARRLDHALSGQIVMRSDFRVPAFATVDLAGETVHSVAARGKHLLVRIGDRVVHSHLKMEGEWRVFRPGERWRRPAHQSRVVLETSDAVAVGFDLGVLEVFPAAEEHDRMACLGPDLLGPDWDADEAVRRIAASPDVPIAVALGDQRNLAGLGNVYVNELCFLRGLLPTRPVFDVELPCSSTSRAGSSVPIATASPARRRASTVAASASGSTPAAASRAGGAARASSTDVSAATNSSCARPSGARTASGDRRGRILAPMSLKISVVVPSYNDAVMLEQCLDALGKQTRPADEIVVVDNRSTDATVDVARAAGARVVSESLRGIPGATAAGFDAALGDVLGRLDADTIPPADWVERVERAFTDDPHLDALSGPGRFYGGTAFIRWYAEHVHMPMYYHFVAWVLGHDVLYGSNLAIRASAWRVLREHVHRERADVADDLDLTINLQPGMRVRFDPTLDVPVSARPFKSWARNNAAVRMARDTALINRREMPFLERRRAWVASRRVDGNAPR
;
A
#
# COMPACT_ATOMS: atom_id res chain seq x y z
N MET A 1 -13.08 2.57 -5.72
CA MET A 1 -14.16 2.97 -4.80
C MET A 1 -15.12 3.83 -5.59
N PRO A 2 -16.42 3.51 -5.67
CA PRO A 2 -17.43 4.48 -6.05
C PRO A 2 -17.23 5.81 -5.32
N GLU A 3 -17.09 6.90 -6.09
CA GLU A 3 -16.99 8.27 -5.58
C GLU A 3 -18.35 8.98 -5.74
N GLY A 4 -18.42 10.26 -5.41
CA GLY A 4 -19.67 11.00 -5.43
C GLY A 4 -20.37 10.98 -6.80
N ASP A 5 -19.61 10.99 -7.90
CA ASP A 5 -20.13 10.88 -9.26
C ASP A 5 -20.85 9.55 -9.52
N THR A 6 -20.28 8.44 -9.06
CA THR A 6 -20.80 7.09 -9.24
C THR A 6 -22.05 6.91 -8.39
N VAL A 7 -22.03 7.42 -7.16
CA VAL A 7 -23.19 7.42 -6.26
C VAL A 7 -24.30 8.30 -6.83
N HIS A 8 -23.98 9.49 -7.34
CA HIS A 8 -24.94 10.41 -7.96
C HIS A 8 -25.60 9.79 -9.20
N GLN A 9 -24.84 9.16 -10.09
CA GLN A 9 -25.39 8.44 -11.25
C GLN A 9 -26.29 7.27 -10.82
N THR A 10 -25.88 6.54 -9.79
CA THR A 10 -26.65 5.42 -9.24
C THR A 10 -27.98 5.93 -8.66
N ALA A 11 -27.94 7.01 -7.87
CA ALA A 11 -29.12 7.65 -7.31
C ALA A 11 -30.08 8.12 -8.41
N ARG A 12 -29.59 8.80 -9.45
CA ARG A 12 -30.42 9.22 -10.60
C ARG A 12 -31.10 8.06 -11.32
N ARG A 13 -30.40 6.94 -11.49
CA ARG A 13 -30.97 5.74 -12.13
C ARG A 13 -32.06 5.10 -11.26
N LEU A 14 -31.85 5.07 -9.94
CA LEU A 14 -32.85 4.58 -8.99
C LEU A 14 -34.05 5.52 -8.88
N ASP A 15 -33.81 6.83 -8.82
CA ASP A 15 -34.84 7.86 -8.76
C ASP A 15 -35.78 7.76 -9.96
N HIS A 16 -35.22 7.69 -11.17
CA HIS A 16 -36.01 7.46 -12.39
C HIS A 16 -36.81 6.15 -12.36
N ALA A 17 -36.30 5.12 -11.67
CA ALA A 17 -36.93 3.80 -11.65
C ALA A 17 -37.97 3.63 -10.54
N LEU A 18 -37.90 4.41 -9.45
CA LEU A 18 -38.66 4.17 -8.23
C LEU A 18 -39.52 5.36 -7.80
N SER A 19 -39.08 6.59 -8.02
CA SER A 19 -39.74 7.77 -7.45
C SER A 19 -41.16 7.95 -7.98
N GLY A 20 -42.08 8.26 -7.07
CA GLY A 20 -43.51 8.35 -7.33
C GLY A 20 -44.27 7.02 -7.30
N GLN A 21 -43.57 5.88 -7.22
CA GLN A 21 -44.21 4.57 -7.16
C GLN A 21 -44.43 4.11 -5.71
N ILE A 22 -45.38 3.19 -5.55
CA ILE A 22 -45.67 2.52 -4.29
C ILE A 22 -44.78 1.28 -4.19
N VAL A 23 -44.14 1.11 -3.04
CA VAL A 23 -43.39 -0.11 -2.73
C VAL A 23 -44.41 -1.24 -2.53
N MET A 24 -44.36 -2.25 -3.38
CA MET A 24 -45.18 -3.45 -3.25
C MET A 24 -44.56 -4.45 -2.29
N ARG A 25 -43.22 -4.49 -2.25
CA ARG A 25 -42.46 -5.36 -1.36
C ARG A 25 -41.11 -4.74 -1.01
N SER A 26 -40.73 -4.90 0.25
CA SER A 26 -39.37 -4.63 0.74
C SER A 26 -38.79 -5.87 1.42
N ASP A 27 -37.49 -6.10 1.26
CA ASP A 27 -36.77 -7.20 1.92
C ASP A 27 -35.36 -6.73 2.31
N PHE A 28 -35.14 -6.56 3.62
CA PHE A 28 -33.86 -6.12 4.19
C PHE A 28 -33.10 -7.32 4.76
N ARG A 29 -31.96 -7.64 4.16
CA ARG A 29 -31.10 -8.79 4.54
C ARG A 29 -29.95 -8.33 5.44
N VAL A 30 -30.31 -7.56 6.45
CA VAL A 30 -29.42 -7.11 7.53
C VAL A 30 -30.17 -7.32 8.84
N PRO A 31 -29.62 -8.09 9.81
CA PRO A 31 -30.37 -8.50 11.00
C PRO A 31 -31.07 -7.37 11.75
N ALA A 32 -30.46 -6.19 11.84
CA ALA A 32 -31.02 -5.03 12.53
C ALA A 32 -32.30 -4.46 11.88
N PHE A 33 -32.53 -4.73 10.59
CA PHE A 33 -33.63 -4.18 9.81
C PHE A 33 -34.51 -5.26 9.17
N ALA A 34 -34.30 -6.53 9.50
CA ALA A 34 -34.98 -7.66 8.85
C ALA A 34 -36.51 -7.66 9.01
N THR A 35 -37.02 -6.99 10.03
CA THR A 35 -38.47 -6.85 10.30
C THR A 35 -39.06 -5.54 9.79
N VAL A 36 -38.25 -4.66 9.18
CA VAL A 36 -38.74 -3.43 8.58
C VAL A 36 -39.51 -3.79 7.32
N ASP A 37 -40.75 -3.32 7.23
CA ASP A 37 -41.57 -3.42 6.04
C ASP A 37 -42.02 -2.02 5.60
N LEU A 38 -41.73 -1.69 4.35
CA LEU A 38 -42.09 -0.44 3.70
C LEU A 38 -43.14 -0.67 2.60
N ALA A 39 -43.74 -1.85 2.51
CA ALA A 39 -44.82 -2.11 1.56
C ALA A 39 -46.03 -1.19 1.80
N GLY A 40 -46.60 -0.66 0.72
CA GLY A 40 -47.69 0.33 0.74
C GLY A 40 -47.21 1.78 0.78
N GLU A 41 -45.95 2.04 1.14
CA GLU A 41 -45.40 3.40 1.21
C GLU A 41 -44.95 3.92 -0.17
N THR A 42 -44.98 5.24 -0.35
CA THR A 42 -44.55 5.89 -1.59
C THR A 42 -43.06 6.20 -1.55
N VAL A 43 -42.33 5.87 -2.61
CA VAL A 43 -40.95 6.35 -2.80
C VAL A 43 -41.01 7.80 -3.24
N HIS A 44 -40.61 8.73 -2.38
CA HIS A 44 -40.67 10.16 -2.67
C HIS A 44 -39.52 10.63 -3.57
N SER A 45 -38.30 10.16 -3.30
CA SER A 45 -37.12 10.53 -4.07
C SER A 45 -35.95 9.60 -3.77
N VAL A 46 -35.00 9.53 -4.70
CA VAL A 46 -33.67 8.97 -4.47
C VAL A 46 -32.60 10.02 -4.76
N ALA A 47 -31.79 10.33 -3.77
CA ALA A 47 -30.75 11.35 -3.87
C ALA A 47 -29.39 10.81 -3.44
N ALA A 48 -28.34 11.47 -3.93
CA ALA A 48 -26.99 11.33 -3.41
C ALA A 48 -26.63 12.56 -2.58
N ARG A 49 -25.91 12.35 -1.48
CA ARG A 49 -25.21 13.40 -0.73
C ARG A 49 -23.76 12.97 -0.53
N GLY A 50 -22.86 13.51 -1.35
CA GLY A 50 -21.49 13.01 -1.48
C GLY A 50 -21.47 11.52 -1.85
N LYS A 51 -20.96 10.67 -0.94
CA LYS A 51 -20.90 9.20 -1.13
C LYS A 51 -22.06 8.43 -0.47
N HIS A 52 -23.07 9.15 0.02
CA HIS A 52 -24.24 8.58 0.66
C HIS A 52 -25.39 8.54 -0.34
N LEU A 53 -26.07 7.40 -0.44
CA LEU A 53 -27.28 7.23 -1.25
C LEU A 53 -28.49 7.13 -0.33
N LEU A 54 -29.50 7.95 -0.58
CA LEU A 54 -30.67 8.13 0.28
C LEU A 54 -31.93 7.86 -0.56
N VAL A 55 -32.67 6.79 -0.23
CA VAL A 55 -33.98 6.49 -0.80
C VAL A 55 -35.03 6.88 0.24
N ARG A 56 -35.86 7.88 -0.06
CA ARG A 56 -36.90 8.39 0.86
C ARG A 56 -38.22 7.69 0.56
N ILE A 57 -38.76 6.98 1.53
CA ILE A 57 -39.95 6.13 1.37
C ILE A 57 -40.88 6.37 2.57
N GLY A 58 -42.05 6.96 2.33
CA GLY A 58 -42.96 7.35 3.41
C GLY A 58 -42.25 8.22 4.47
N ASP A 59 -42.34 7.81 5.74
CA ASP A 59 -41.68 8.46 6.88
C ASP A 59 -40.25 7.95 7.14
N ARG A 60 -39.68 7.13 6.25
CA ARG A 60 -38.34 6.51 6.40
C ARG A 60 -37.37 6.92 5.31
N VAL A 61 -36.09 6.78 5.65
CA VAL A 61 -34.98 6.88 4.71
C VAL A 61 -34.20 5.57 4.75
N VAL A 62 -34.08 4.93 3.60
CA VAL A 62 -33.13 3.83 3.38
C VAL A 62 -31.82 4.45 2.92
N HIS A 63 -30.84 4.45 3.81
CA HIS A 63 -29.51 4.98 3.55
C HIS A 63 -28.55 3.83 3.21
N SER A 64 -27.76 4.02 2.16
CA SER A 64 -26.67 3.10 1.83
C SER A 64 -25.38 3.82 1.50
N HIS A 65 -24.26 3.15 1.79
CA HIS A 65 -22.93 3.55 1.36
C HIS A 65 -22.27 2.38 0.64
N LEU A 66 -21.92 2.57 -0.65
CA LEU A 66 -21.44 1.49 -1.54
C LEU A 66 -20.11 0.87 -1.09
N LYS A 67 -19.24 1.66 -0.44
CA LYS A 67 -17.87 1.25 -0.06
C LYS A 67 -17.09 0.81 -1.31
N MET A 68 -16.49 -0.38 -1.36
CA MET A 68 -15.62 -0.80 -2.46
C MET A 68 -16.33 -1.71 -3.48
N GLU A 69 -17.22 -2.59 -3.00
CA GLU A 69 -17.86 -3.65 -3.79
C GLU A 69 -19.37 -3.43 -3.98
N GLY A 70 -19.97 -2.55 -3.18
CA GLY A 70 -21.41 -2.35 -3.17
C GLY A 70 -21.92 -1.72 -4.46
N GLU A 71 -23.08 -2.18 -4.91
CA GLU A 71 -23.75 -1.67 -6.09
C GLU A 71 -25.27 -1.76 -5.94
N TRP A 72 -25.99 -0.85 -6.59
CA TRP A 72 -27.41 -1.01 -6.83
C TRP A 72 -27.66 -1.43 -8.27
N ARG A 73 -28.66 -2.25 -8.50
CA ARG A 73 -29.15 -2.60 -9.84
C ARG A 73 -30.67 -2.52 -9.88
N VAL A 74 -31.18 -2.16 -11.06
CA VAL A 74 -32.62 -2.10 -11.34
C VAL A 74 -32.92 -3.18 -12.37
N PHE A 75 -33.94 -3.97 -12.09
CA PHE A 75 -34.46 -5.04 -12.94
C PHE A 75 -35.94 -4.79 -13.23
N ARG A 76 -36.48 -5.46 -14.25
CA ARG A 76 -37.93 -5.51 -14.44
C ARG A 76 -38.58 -6.47 -13.43
N PRO A 77 -39.84 -6.25 -13.03
CA PRO A 77 -40.60 -7.23 -12.26
C PRO A 77 -40.57 -8.62 -12.92
N GLY A 78 -40.26 -9.65 -12.13
CA GLY A 78 -40.11 -11.04 -12.60
C GLY A 78 -38.80 -11.36 -13.35
N GLU A 79 -37.92 -10.38 -13.60
CA GLU A 79 -36.62 -10.64 -14.24
C GLU A 79 -35.67 -11.38 -13.28
N ARG A 80 -35.03 -12.45 -13.79
CA ARG A 80 -34.04 -13.21 -13.00
C ARG A 80 -32.77 -12.40 -12.80
N TRP A 81 -32.34 -12.29 -11.54
CA TRP A 81 -31.12 -11.58 -11.20
C TRP A 81 -29.88 -12.32 -11.71
N ARG A 82 -28.93 -11.55 -12.27
CA ARG A 82 -27.63 -12.08 -12.73
C ARG A 82 -26.62 -12.25 -11.60
N ARG A 83 -26.96 -11.86 -10.38
CA ARG A 83 -26.12 -12.00 -9.19
C ARG A 83 -26.74 -12.96 -8.17
N PRO A 84 -25.91 -13.68 -7.39
CA PRO A 84 -26.37 -14.54 -6.30
C PRO A 84 -27.26 -13.81 -5.30
N ALA A 85 -28.41 -14.39 -4.98
CA ALA A 85 -29.38 -13.79 -4.07
C ALA A 85 -28.81 -13.58 -2.64
N HIS A 86 -27.86 -14.40 -2.18
CA HIS A 86 -27.27 -14.24 -0.85
C HIS A 86 -26.40 -12.97 -0.71
N GLN A 87 -26.05 -12.30 -1.82
CA GLN A 87 -25.31 -11.04 -1.82
C GLN A 87 -26.23 -9.81 -1.78
N SER A 88 -27.55 -9.98 -1.98
CA SER A 88 -28.48 -8.86 -1.83
C SER A 88 -28.58 -8.48 -0.36
N ARG A 89 -28.49 -7.18 -0.08
CA ARG A 89 -28.67 -6.60 1.25
C ARG A 89 -30.04 -5.95 1.40
N VAL A 90 -30.61 -5.49 0.30
CA VAL A 90 -31.94 -4.89 0.25
C VAL A 90 -32.58 -5.14 -1.11
N VAL A 91 -33.88 -5.38 -1.11
CA VAL A 91 -34.74 -5.43 -2.31
C VAL A 91 -35.89 -4.46 -2.08
N LEU A 92 -36.12 -3.59 -3.06
CA LEU A 92 -37.28 -2.71 -3.13
C LEU A 92 -37.99 -2.99 -4.45
N GLU A 93 -39.22 -3.47 -4.37
CA GLU A 93 -40.04 -3.86 -5.52
C GLU A 93 -41.26 -2.96 -5.60
N THR A 94 -41.49 -2.41 -6.79
CA THR A 94 -42.64 -1.59 -7.17
C THR A 94 -43.37 -2.26 -8.34
N SER A 95 -44.45 -1.64 -8.84
CA SER A 95 -45.17 -2.17 -10.00
C SER A 95 -44.31 -2.24 -11.27
N ASP A 96 -43.34 -1.33 -11.41
CA ASP A 96 -42.62 -1.14 -12.67
C ASP A 96 -41.14 -1.56 -12.58
N ALA A 97 -40.59 -1.73 -11.37
CA ALA A 97 -39.17 -1.97 -11.17
C ALA A 97 -38.86 -2.80 -9.91
N VAL A 98 -37.73 -3.51 -9.95
CA VAL A 98 -37.13 -4.18 -8.78
C VAL A 98 -35.72 -3.63 -8.60
N ALA A 99 -35.52 -2.81 -7.57
CA ALA A 99 -34.22 -2.29 -7.20
C ALA A 99 -33.57 -3.19 -6.13
N VAL A 100 -32.38 -3.69 -6.43
CA VAL A 100 -31.63 -4.58 -5.53
C VAL A 100 -30.27 -3.98 -5.22
N GLY A 101 -29.97 -3.84 -3.94
CA GLY A 101 -28.65 -3.46 -3.43
C GLY A 101 -27.83 -4.70 -3.12
N PHE A 102 -26.69 -4.89 -3.79
CA PHE A 102 -25.77 -6.00 -3.57
C PHE A 102 -24.53 -5.54 -2.83
N ASP A 103 -24.03 -6.36 -1.90
CA ASP A 103 -22.76 -6.17 -1.18
C ASP A 103 -22.60 -4.74 -0.58
N LEU A 104 -23.72 -4.10 -0.22
CA LEU A 104 -23.72 -2.74 0.34
C LEU A 104 -22.94 -2.72 1.66
N GLY A 105 -21.87 -1.94 1.72
CA GLY A 105 -20.99 -1.90 2.88
C GLY A 105 -21.60 -1.23 4.11
N VAL A 106 -22.55 -0.32 3.91
CA VAL A 106 -23.45 0.20 4.95
C VAL A 106 -24.87 0.21 4.39
N LEU A 107 -25.82 -0.24 5.18
CA LEU A 107 -27.25 -0.15 4.91
C LEU A 107 -27.97 0.11 6.22
N GLU A 108 -28.67 1.23 6.29
CA GLU A 108 -29.42 1.69 7.46
C GLU A 108 -30.82 2.12 7.05
N VAL A 109 -31.77 1.98 7.97
CA VAL A 109 -33.11 2.55 7.83
C VAL A 109 -33.40 3.39 9.06
N PHE A 110 -33.80 4.65 8.86
CA PHE A 110 -34.10 5.58 9.96
C PHE A 110 -35.26 6.51 9.61
N PRO A 111 -35.90 7.16 10.59
CA PRO A 111 -36.97 8.14 10.36
C PRO A 111 -36.51 9.33 9.51
N ALA A 112 -37.31 9.78 8.56
CA ALA A 112 -36.97 10.89 7.67
C ALA A 112 -36.67 12.21 8.42
N ALA A 113 -37.26 12.39 9.60
CA ALA A 113 -36.96 13.53 10.47
C ALA A 113 -35.49 13.58 10.94
N GLU A 114 -34.79 12.44 11.02
CA GLU A 114 -33.37 12.37 11.43
C GLU A 114 -32.39 12.62 10.27
N GLU A 115 -32.87 12.73 9.02
CA GLU A 115 -31.98 12.81 7.86
C GLU A 115 -31.03 14.00 7.93
N HIS A 116 -31.56 15.17 8.30
CA HIS A 116 -30.76 16.38 8.39
C HIS A 116 -29.61 16.22 9.38
N ASP A 117 -29.89 15.77 10.59
CA ASP A 117 -28.89 15.61 11.66
C ASP A 117 -27.83 14.56 11.30
N ARG A 118 -28.25 13.44 10.69
CA ARG A 118 -27.32 12.39 10.25
C ARG A 118 -26.38 12.88 9.14
N MET A 119 -26.84 13.78 8.28
CA MET A 119 -26.07 14.33 7.18
C MET A 119 -25.35 15.65 7.51
N ALA A 120 -25.63 16.24 8.68
CA ALA A 120 -25.16 17.58 9.07
C ALA A 120 -23.63 17.71 9.14
N CYS A 121 -22.92 16.61 9.41
CA CYS A 121 -21.46 16.61 9.47
C CYS A 121 -20.80 16.79 8.09
N LEU A 122 -21.52 16.60 6.99
CA LEU A 122 -20.97 16.69 5.65
C LEU A 122 -20.73 18.14 5.20
N GLY A 123 -19.71 18.31 4.36
CA GLY A 123 -19.46 19.52 3.58
C GLY A 123 -20.54 19.81 2.55
N PRO A 124 -20.49 20.98 1.90
CA PRO A 124 -21.25 21.22 0.67
C PRO A 124 -20.98 20.10 -0.34
N ASP A 125 -22.02 19.59 -0.99
CA ASP A 125 -21.89 18.50 -1.96
C ASP A 125 -21.57 19.05 -3.36
N LEU A 126 -20.46 18.59 -3.94
CA LEU A 126 -19.99 19.03 -5.26
C LEU A 126 -21.03 18.83 -6.38
N LEU A 127 -21.89 17.83 -6.27
CA LEU A 127 -22.95 17.54 -7.24
C LEU A 127 -24.36 17.82 -6.68
N GLY A 128 -24.42 18.38 -5.48
CA GLY A 128 -25.66 18.69 -4.78
C GLY A 128 -26.11 20.14 -5.01
N PRO A 129 -27.36 20.45 -4.67
CA PRO A 129 -27.89 21.81 -4.74
C PRO A 129 -27.30 22.76 -3.69
N ASP A 130 -26.63 22.22 -2.66
CA ASP A 130 -25.97 22.97 -1.59
C ASP A 130 -24.47 23.18 -1.84
N TRP A 131 -24.01 23.06 -3.10
CA TRP A 131 -22.62 23.35 -3.46
C TRP A 131 -22.30 24.83 -3.21
N ASP A 132 -21.32 25.06 -2.35
CA ASP A 132 -20.75 26.35 -2.05
C ASP A 132 -19.22 26.22 -2.02
N ALA A 133 -18.58 26.79 -3.05
CA ALA A 133 -17.13 26.71 -3.21
C ALA A 133 -16.39 27.51 -2.13
N ASP A 134 -16.94 28.64 -1.69
CA ASP A 134 -16.32 29.51 -0.69
C ASP A 134 -16.37 28.84 0.68
N GLU A 135 -17.50 28.21 1.00
CA GLU A 135 -17.63 27.39 2.20
C GLU A 135 -16.67 26.20 2.20
N ALA A 136 -16.53 25.50 1.07
CA ALA A 136 -15.58 24.40 0.93
C ALA A 136 -14.14 24.88 1.15
N VAL A 137 -13.75 26.00 0.53
CA VAL A 137 -12.42 26.62 0.70
C VAL A 137 -12.20 27.04 2.14
N ARG A 138 -13.18 27.67 2.79
CA ARG A 138 -13.11 28.07 4.20
C ARG A 138 -12.86 26.88 5.12
N ARG A 139 -13.58 25.76 4.91
CA ARG A 139 -13.39 24.52 5.70
C ARG A 139 -12.03 23.88 5.48
N ILE A 140 -11.56 23.83 4.23
CA ILE A 140 -10.21 23.34 3.90
C ILE A 140 -9.15 24.20 4.60
N ALA A 141 -9.26 25.53 4.49
CA ALA A 141 -8.33 26.49 5.05
C ALA A 141 -8.29 26.48 6.59
N ALA A 142 -9.35 25.98 7.26
CA ALA A 142 -9.41 25.90 8.72
C ALA A 142 -8.41 24.88 9.31
N SER A 143 -7.81 24.02 8.50
CA SER A 143 -6.79 23.05 8.92
C SER A 143 -5.51 23.21 8.08
N PRO A 144 -4.76 24.32 8.27
CA PRO A 144 -3.67 24.72 7.38
C PRO A 144 -2.52 23.70 7.30
N ASP A 145 -2.23 23.00 8.40
CA ASP A 145 -1.10 22.07 8.49
C ASP A 145 -1.39 20.69 7.89
N VAL A 146 -2.65 20.41 7.55
CA VAL A 146 -3.07 19.11 7.01
C VAL A 146 -2.65 19.01 5.53
N PRO A 147 -2.18 17.85 5.05
CA PRO A 147 -1.93 17.64 3.63
C PRO A 147 -3.15 17.91 2.75
N ILE A 148 -2.97 18.58 1.62
CA ILE A 148 -4.07 18.98 0.72
C ILE A 148 -4.92 17.78 0.26
N ALA A 149 -4.32 16.61 0.02
CA ALA A 149 -5.09 15.43 -0.37
C ALA A 149 -5.96 14.88 0.76
N VAL A 150 -5.52 15.02 2.02
CA VAL A 150 -6.33 14.66 3.19
C VAL A 150 -7.47 15.66 3.36
N ALA A 151 -7.19 16.96 3.22
CA ALA A 151 -8.20 18.01 3.32
C ALA A 151 -9.28 17.90 2.22
N LEU A 152 -8.88 17.60 0.97
CA LEU A 152 -9.80 17.35 -0.14
C LEU A 152 -10.58 16.03 0.00
N GLY A 153 -9.99 15.03 0.66
CA GLY A 153 -10.64 13.74 0.91
C GLY A 153 -11.62 13.74 2.08
N ASP A 154 -11.51 14.73 2.99
CA ASP A 154 -12.39 14.86 4.14
C ASP A 154 -13.79 15.31 3.72
N GLN A 155 -14.78 14.42 3.87
CA GLN A 155 -16.15 14.67 3.47
C GLN A 155 -16.83 15.79 4.27
N ARG A 156 -16.23 16.23 5.39
CA ARG A 156 -16.71 17.38 6.19
C ARG A 156 -16.35 18.72 5.56
N ASN A 157 -15.26 18.75 4.78
CA ASN A 157 -14.82 19.94 4.07
C ASN A 157 -15.62 20.15 2.77
N LEU A 158 -15.76 19.08 2.00
CA LEU A 158 -16.61 19.00 0.81
C LEU A 158 -16.98 17.55 0.55
N ALA A 159 -18.24 17.30 0.25
CA ALA A 159 -18.75 15.94 0.08
C ALA A 159 -18.61 15.49 -1.38
N GLY A 160 -18.26 14.21 -1.57
CA GLY A 160 -18.28 13.54 -2.88
C GLY A 160 -16.91 13.17 -3.45
N LEU A 161 -15.84 13.91 -3.13
CA LEU A 161 -14.50 13.58 -3.63
C LEU A 161 -13.99 12.26 -3.04
N GLY A 162 -13.48 11.36 -3.87
CA GLY A 162 -12.70 10.20 -3.43
C GLY A 162 -11.27 10.25 -3.95
N ASN A 163 -10.55 9.14 -3.75
CA ASN A 163 -9.11 9.09 -4.01
C ASN A 163 -8.77 9.38 -5.49
N VAL A 164 -9.60 9.00 -6.44
CA VAL A 164 -9.37 9.26 -7.87
C VAL A 164 -9.46 10.76 -8.15
N TYR A 165 -10.55 11.42 -7.76
CA TYR A 165 -10.68 12.86 -8.01
C TYR A 165 -9.70 13.70 -7.18
N VAL A 166 -9.41 13.32 -5.93
CA VAL A 166 -8.38 13.99 -5.12
C VAL A 166 -7.01 13.95 -5.81
N ASN A 167 -6.61 12.77 -6.30
CA ASN A 167 -5.33 12.62 -6.99
C ASN A 167 -5.31 13.32 -8.35
N GLU A 168 -6.40 13.27 -9.12
CA GLU A 168 -6.52 14.00 -10.38
C GLU A 168 -6.43 15.52 -10.15
N LEU A 169 -7.10 16.06 -9.12
CA LEU A 169 -7.03 17.48 -8.78
C LEU A 169 -5.60 17.89 -8.38
N CYS A 170 -4.94 17.10 -7.54
CA CYS A 170 -3.54 17.35 -7.18
C CYS A 170 -2.63 17.31 -8.43
N PHE A 171 -2.82 16.32 -9.29
CA PHE A 171 -2.06 16.18 -10.53
C PHE A 171 -2.26 17.38 -11.46
N LEU A 172 -3.51 17.75 -11.75
CA LEU A 172 -3.85 18.85 -12.65
C LEU A 172 -3.34 20.20 -12.14
N ARG A 173 -3.22 20.37 -10.82
CA ARG A 173 -2.70 21.58 -10.19
C ARG A 173 -1.19 21.53 -9.91
N GLY A 174 -0.50 20.44 -10.27
CA GLY A 174 0.93 20.28 -9.97
C GLY A 174 1.25 20.28 -8.47
N LEU A 175 0.30 19.87 -7.64
CA LEU A 175 0.43 19.81 -6.19
C LEU A 175 0.85 18.41 -5.76
N LEU A 176 1.86 18.32 -4.88
CA LEU A 176 2.11 17.08 -4.16
C LEU A 176 0.93 16.82 -3.20
N PRO A 177 0.34 15.61 -3.16
CA PRO A 177 -0.74 15.26 -2.24
C PRO A 177 -0.40 15.54 -0.76
N THR A 178 0.89 15.50 -0.42
CA THR A 178 1.44 15.74 0.92
C THR A 178 1.67 17.23 1.24
N ARG A 179 1.54 18.13 0.26
CA ARG A 179 1.74 19.57 0.47
C ARG A 179 0.72 20.08 1.51
N PRO A 180 1.16 20.75 2.59
CA PRO A 180 0.24 21.35 3.57
C PRO A 180 -0.72 22.34 2.90
N VAL A 181 -1.93 22.47 3.42
CA VAL A 181 -2.95 23.40 2.90
C VAL A 181 -2.43 24.85 2.90
N PHE A 182 -1.65 25.28 3.89
CA PHE A 182 -1.12 26.65 3.94
C PHE A 182 -0.17 26.98 2.77
N ASP A 183 0.48 25.97 2.20
CA ASP A 183 1.39 26.09 1.04
C ASP A 183 0.66 25.95 -0.30
N VAL A 184 -0.67 25.83 -0.28
CA VAL A 184 -1.50 25.72 -1.48
C VAL A 184 -2.26 27.01 -1.72
N GLU A 185 -2.13 27.54 -2.93
CA GLU A 185 -2.97 28.65 -3.38
C GLU A 185 -4.40 28.15 -3.59
N LEU A 186 -5.25 28.39 -2.58
CA LEU A 186 -6.68 28.17 -2.65
C LEU A 186 -7.35 29.33 -3.39
N PRO A 187 -8.30 29.06 -4.29
CA PRO A 187 -8.98 30.11 -5.04
C PRO A 187 -9.75 31.04 -4.09
N CYS A 188 -9.49 32.34 -4.18
CA CYS A 188 -10.23 33.38 -3.48
C CYS A 188 -11.32 33.95 -4.41
N SER A 189 -12.53 34.20 -3.89
CA SER A 189 -13.72 34.57 -4.67
C SER A 189 -13.72 35.96 -5.30
N SER A 190 -12.62 36.72 -5.27
CA SER A 190 -12.59 38.13 -5.73
C SER A 190 -11.83 38.42 -7.03
N THR A 191 -11.37 37.42 -7.80
CA THR A 191 -10.71 37.68 -9.09
C THR A 191 -11.42 37.03 -10.27
N SER A 192 -12.45 37.72 -10.77
CA SER A 192 -12.75 37.73 -12.20
C SER A 192 -11.74 38.65 -12.91
N ARG A 193 -10.61 38.14 -13.40
CA ARG A 193 -9.90 38.78 -14.53
C ARG A 193 -8.93 37.84 -15.24
N ALA A 194 -8.97 37.99 -16.56
CA ALA A 194 -8.26 37.23 -17.58
C ALA A 194 -6.77 37.02 -17.32
N GLY A 195 -6.32 35.78 -17.50
CA GLY A 195 -4.92 35.37 -17.44
C GLY A 195 -4.84 33.87 -17.20
N SER A 196 -4.83 33.09 -18.29
CA SER A 196 -4.57 31.65 -18.38
C SER A 196 -4.26 30.91 -17.06
N SER A 197 -5.31 30.58 -16.31
CA SER A 197 -5.28 29.63 -15.20
C SER A 197 -6.69 29.06 -15.04
N VAL A 198 -6.81 27.73 -15.12
CA VAL A 198 -8.11 27.04 -15.06
C VAL A 198 -8.62 27.12 -13.60
N PRO A 199 -9.81 27.70 -13.34
CA PRO A 199 -10.41 27.72 -12.01
C PRO A 199 -10.73 26.30 -11.52
N ILE A 200 -10.68 26.08 -10.20
CA ILE A 200 -11.13 24.83 -9.55
C ILE A 200 -12.65 24.56 -9.77
N ALA A 201 -13.37 25.49 -10.40
CA ALA A 201 -14.83 25.48 -10.50
C ALA A 201 -15.44 25.04 -11.86
N THR A 202 -14.69 24.45 -12.80
CA THR A 202 -15.30 23.92 -14.04
C THR A 202 -15.19 22.40 -14.17
N ALA A 203 -15.80 21.67 -13.23
CA ALA A 203 -16.29 20.32 -13.50
C ALA A 203 -17.74 20.44 -14.00
N SER A 204 -17.94 20.76 -15.29
CA SER A 204 -19.28 20.78 -15.89
C SER A 204 -19.65 19.35 -16.31
N PRO A 205 -20.69 18.72 -15.72
CA PRO A 205 -21.09 17.37 -16.06
C PRO A 205 -22.11 17.43 -17.21
N ALA A 206 -21.66 17.77 -18.42
CA ALA A 206 -22.51 17.73 -19.59
C ALA A 206 -21.81 17.08 -20.78
N ARG A 207 -22.30 15.89 -21.16
CA ARG A 207 -22.17 15.20 -22.46
C ARG A 207 -20.83 14.50 -22.79
N ARG A 208 -20.76 13.18 -22.57
CA ARG A 208 -20.97 12.10 -23.60
C ARG A 208 -20.48 10.71 -23.11
N ARG A 209 -21.45 9.78 -23.06
CA ARG A 209 -21.45 8.30 -23.29
C ARG A 209 -20.26 7.43 -22.83
N ALA A 210 -20.62 6.40 -22.05
CA ALA A 210 -19.98 5.09 -22.06
C ALA A 210 -20.61 4.19 -23.14
N SER A 211 -19.79 3.52 -23.93
CA SER A 211 -20.17 2.29 -24.66
C SER A 211 -18.91 1.44 -24.91
N THR A 212 -18.93 0.22 -24.40
CA THR A 212 -17.95 -0.85 -24.60
C THR A 212 -17.97 -1.41 -26.03
N VAL A 213 -16.78 -1.57 -26.62
CA VAL A 213 -16.37 -2.43 -27.74
C VAL A 213 -16.98 -2.16 -29.13
N ALA A 214 -16.22 -1.45 -29.97
CA ALA A 214 -15.86 -1.86 -31.34
C ALA A 214 -14.79 -0.87 -31.89
N ALA A 215 -13.79 -1.40 -32.60
CA ALA A 215 -12.64 -0.68 -33.11
C ALA A 215 -12.99 0.40 -34.16
N SER A 216 -12.43 1.60 -34.01
CA SER A 216 -11.63 2.34 -35.02
C SER A 216 -11.52 3.83 -34.68
N ALA A 217 -10.28 4.32 -34.75
CA ALA A 217 -9.82 5.71 -34.93
C ALA A 217 -10.41 6.88 -34.09
N SER A 218 -9.53 7.44 -33.24
CA SER A 218 -9.45 8.84 -32.75
C SER A 218 -10.47 9.36 -31.71
N GLY A 219 -9.98 9.73 -30.50
CA GLY A 219 -10.68 10.62 -29.56
C GLY A 219 -10.44 10.37 -28.05
N SER A 220 -9.58 11.21 -27.44
CA SER A 220 -9.31 11.55 -26.01
C SER A 220 -9.96 10.78 -24.83
N THR A 221 -9.10 10.35 -23.88
CA THR A 221 -9.40 9.78 -22.53
C THR A 221 -9.03 10.75 -21.37
N PRO A 222 -9.57 10.57 -20.15
CA PRO A 222 -9.18 11.38 -18.96
C PRO A 222 -7.73 11.14 -18.52
N ALA A 223 -7.06 12.17 -17.98
CA ALA A 223 -5.61 12.17 -17.77
C ALA A 223 -5.10 11.29 -16.60
N ALA A 224 -5.89 10.98 -15.57
CA ALA A 224 -5.52 9.96 -14.56
C ALA A 224 -6.20 8.59 -14.79
N ALA A 225 -7.35 8.52 -15.48
CA ALA A 225 -7.95 7.24 -15.85
C ALA A 225 -7.15 6.51 -16.95
N SER A 226 -6.39 7.24 -17.78
CA SER A 226 -5.50 6.69 -18.80
C SER A 226 -4.02 6.60 -18.39
N ARG A 227 -3.63 7.03 -17.18
CA ARG A 227 -2.24 6.98 -16.70
C ARG A 227 -1.86 5.70 -15.95
N ALA A 228 -2.49 4.59 -16.34
CA ALA A 228 -1.86 3.29 -16.22
C ALA A 228 -0.74 3.16 -17.29
N GLY A 229 0.39 3.86 -17.07
CA GLY A 229 1.61 3.72 -17.87
C GLY A 229 1.67 4.61 -19.12
N GLY A 230 2.32 5.76 -19.02
CA GLY A 230 2.67 6.60 -20.16
C GLY A 230 3.09 8.01 -19.73
N ALA A 231 4.39 8.27 -19.72
CA ALA A 231 4.91 9.64 -19.61
C ALA A 231 4.76 10.33 -20.97
N ALA A 232 4.07 11.48 -20.99
CA ALA A 232 4.05 12.37 -22.14
C ALA A 232 5.31 13.23 -22.14
N ARG A 233 5.93 13.35 -23.32
CA ARG A 233 7.12 14.16 -23.61
C ARG A 233 6.88 15.62 -23.25
N ALA A 234 7.76 16.16 -22.40
CA ALA A 234 8.03 17.59 -22.33
C ALA A 234 9.42 17.85 -22.92
N SER A 235 9.51 18.99 -23.58
CA SER A 235 10.50 19.46 -24.55
C SER A 235 11.96 19.42 -24.09
N SER A 236 12.80 18.96 -25.02
CA SER A 236 14.25 19.09 -25.06
C SER A 236 14.66 20.56 -25.20
N THR A 237 15.69 20.96 -24.45
CA THR A 237 16.54 22.09 -24.82
C THR A 237 17.98 21.68 -24.55
N ASP A 238 18.75 21.55 -25.64
CA ASP A 238 20.19 21.29 -25.65
C ASP A 238 20.97 22.45 -25.01
N VAL A 239 22.06 22.13 -24.31
CA VAL A 239 23.31 22.92 -24.38
C VAL A 239 24.50 21.96 -24.37
N SER A 240 25.37 22.23 -25.34
CA SER A 240 26.54 21.51 -25.81
C SER A 240 27.72 21.35 -24.84
N ALA A 241 28.43 20.25 -25.06
CA ALA A 241 29.88 20.10 -25.24
C ALA A 241 30.86 20.96 -24.41
N ALA A 242 31.72 20.25 -23.67
CA ALA A 242 33.12 20.63 -23.52
C ALA A 242 34.01 19.38 -23.58
N THR A 243 35.15 19.58 -24.23
CA THR A 243 36.05 18.63 -24.91
C THR A 243 37.14 18.03 -24.02
N ASN A 244 37.59 16.83 -24.43
CA ASN A 244 38.94 16.25 -24.40
C ASN A 244 39.82 16.36 -23.13
N SER A 245 40.23 15.19 -22.61
CA SER A 245 41.66 14.84 -22.60
C SER A 245 41.86 13.33 -22.41
N SER A 246 42.62 12.74 -23.31
CA SER A 246 43.16 11.38 -23.31
C SER A 246 44.18 11.16 -22.18
N CYS A 247 44.37 9.91 -21.73
CA CYS A 247 45.61 9.15 -22.00
C CYS A 247 45.64 7.76 -21.36
N ALA A 248 45.90 6.77 -22.22
CA ALA A 248 46.80 5.61 -22.05
C ALA A 248 46.60 4.60 -20.90
N ARG A 249 46.20 3.39 -21.32
CA ARG A 249 46.55 2.09 -20.70
C ARG A 249 48.06 1.84 -20.75
N PRO A 250 48.54 0.92 -19.91
CA PRO A 250 49.45 -0.10 -20.40
C PRO A 250 48.95 -1.52 -20.13
N SER A 251 49.28 -2.39 -21.09
CA SER A 251 49.06 -3.82 -21.11
C SER A 251 50.23 -4.58 -20.47
N GLY A 252 49.91 -5.67 -19.76
CA GLY A 252 50.63 -6.94 -19.88
C GLY A 252 51.53 -7.36 -18.72
N ALA A 253 51.21 -8.50 -18.11
CA ALA A 253 52.17 -9.58 -17.81
C ALA A 253 51.42 -10.87 -17.43
N ARG A 254 52.07 -12.00 -17.65
CA ARG A 254 51.55 -13.36 -17.80
C ARG A 254 51.61 -14.17 -16.51
N THR A 255 50.69 -15.14 -16.42
CA THR A 255 50.71 -16.49 -15.80
C THR A 255 51.81 -16.84 -14.77
N ALA A 256 51.37 -17.36 -13.62
CA ALA A 256 52.08 -18.43 -12.91
C ALA A 256 51.08 -19.33 -12.16
N SER A 257 50.96 -20.57 -12.65
CA SER A 257 50.34 -21.72 -11.97
C SER A 257 51.24 -22.18 -10.81
N GLY A 258 50.65 -22.45 -9.65
CA GLY A 258 51.38 -23.01 -8.52
C GLY A 258 50.43 -23.66 -7.52
N ASP A 259 50.22 -24.96 -7.69
CA ASP A 259 49.60 -25.89 -6.75
C ASP A 259 50.29 -25.81 -5.37
N ARG A 260 49.53 -25.44 -4.33
CA ARG A 260 49.86 -25.76 -2.93
C ARG A 260 48.62 -26.31 -2.24
N ARG A 261 48.48 -27.62 -2.36
CA ARG A 261 47.63 -28.46 -1.49
C ARG A 261 47.94 -28.19 -0.02
N GLY A 262 46.86 -28.12 0.77
CA GLY A 262 46.83 -28.76 2.08
C GLY A 262 47.36 -27.95 3.26
N ARG A 263 46.76 -26.78 3.53
CA ARG A 263 46.44 -26.45 4.93
C ARG A 263 44.93 -26.63 5.09
N ILE A 264 44.54 -27.68 5.79
CA ILE A 264 43.19 -27.80 6.35
C ILE A 264 43.10 -26.68 7.38
N LEU A 265 42.59 -25.53 6.94
CA LEU A 265 42.11 -24.49 7.84
C LEU A 265 40.98 -25.14 8.64
N ALA A 266 41.05 -25.06 9.98
CA ALA A 266 39.86 -25.26 10.80
C ALA A 266 38.71 -24.45 10.18
N PRO A 267 37.46 -24.94 10.18
CA PRO A 267 36.36 -24.19 9.58
C PRO A 267 36.36 -22.79 10.21
N MET A 268 36.64 -21.77 9.39
CA MET A 268 36.60 -20.40 9.86
C MET A 268 35.15 -20.15 10.27
N SER A 269 34.91 -19.94 11.57
CA SER A 269 33.58 -19.60 12.07
C SER A 269 33.10 -18.35 11.32
N LEU A 270 31.93 -18.44 10.69
CA LEU A 270 31.35 -17.29 10.00
C LEU A 270 31.09 -16.19 11.02
N LYS A 271 31.56 -14.97 10.73
CA LYS A 271 31.20 -13.81 11.55
C LYS A 271 29.80 -13.35 11.21
N ILE A 272 28.96 -13.16 12.21
CA ILE A 272 27.57 -12.75 12.04
C ILE A 272 27.37 -11.37 12.68
N SER A 273 27.02 -10.39 11.85
CA SER A 273 26.55 -9.08 12.31
C SER A 273 25.02 -9.06 12.28
N VAL A 274 24.38 -8.62 13.36
CA VAL A 274 22.93 -8.41 13.42
C VAL A 274 22.64 -6.93 13.34
N VAL A 275 21.86 -6.53 12.33
CA VAL A 275 21.47 -5.16 12.06
C VAL A 275 20.02 -4.93 12.49
N VAL A 276 19.79 -3.88 13.28
CA VAL A 276 18.47 -3.51 13.81
C VAL A 276 18.14 -2.04 13.47
N PRO A 277 17.43 -1.78 12.36
CA PRO A 277 16.91 -0.45 12.05
C PRO A 277 15.92 0.00 13.14
N SER A 278 16.10 1.21 13.68
CA SER A 278 15.32 1.69 14.81
C SER A 278 14.90 3.16 14.65
N TYR A 279 13.64 3.45 14.96
CA TYR A 279 13.08 4.80 14.99
C TYR A 279 12.03 4.92 16.10
N ASN A 280 12.35 5.65 17.17
CA ASN A 280 11.44 5.88 18.30
C ASN A 280 10.85 4.58 18.89
N ASP A 281 11.69 3.57 19.10
CA ASP A 281 11.29 2.23 19.50
C ASP A 281 12.02 1.77 20.79
N ALA A 282 12.45 2.70 21.65
CA ALA A 282 13.32 2.42 22.82
C ALA A 282 12.91 1.18 23.64
N VAL A 283 11.63 1.05 24.00
CA VAL A 283 11.11 -0.06 24.81
C VAL A 283 11.17 -1.40 24.07
N MET A 284 10.84 -1.41 22.77
CA MET A 284 10.86 -2.63 21.97
C MET A 284 12.30 -3.03 21.67
N LEU A 285 13.13 -2.05 21.33
CA LEU A 285 14.56 -2.24 21.09
C LEU A 285 15.25 -2.86 22.30
N GLU A 286 14.94 -2.39 23.52
CA GLU A 286 15.47 -2.99 24.76
C GLU A 286 15.15 -4.50 24.82
N GLN A 287 13.91 -4.89 24.55
CA GLN A 287 13.49 -6.30 24.53
C GLN A 287 14.19 -7.12 23.44
N CYS A 288 14.37 -6.54 22.25
CA CYS A 288 15.09 -7.16 21.13
C CYS A 288 16.56 -7.41 21.50
N LEU A 289 17.24 -6.40 22.05
CA LEU A 289 18.65 -6.48 22.45
C LEU A 289 18.84 -7.43 23.63
N ASP A 290 17.91 -7.47 24.58
CA ASP A 290 17.90 -8.44 25.67
C ASP A 290 17.80 -9.89 25.16
N ALA A 291 16.99 -10.13 24.14
CA ALA A 291 16.84 -11.45 23.52
C ALA A 291 18.09 -11.83 22.70
N LEU A 292 18.72 -10.86 22.04
CA LEU A 292 20.01 -11.05 21.35
C LEU A 292 21.17 -11.31 22.35
N GLY A 293 21.13 -10.70 23.53
CA GLY A 293 22.11 -10.95 24.60
C GLY A 293 21.99 -12.35 25.22
N LYS A 294 20.87 -13.04 25.02
CA LYS A 294 20.57 -14.39 25.56
C LYS A 294 20.75 -15.49 24.52
N GLN A 295 21.36 -15.21 23.37
CA GLN A 295 21.56 -16.22 22.33
C GLN A 295 22.53 -17.31 22.78
N THR A 296 22.25 -18.57 22.41
CA THR A 296 23.15 -19.72 22.61
C THR A 296 24.45 -19.54 21.84
N ARG A 297 24.37 -18.90 20.67
CA ARG A 297 25.47 -18.32 19.91
C ARG A 297 25.34 -16.79 19.96
N PRO A 298 26.23 -16.05 20.63
CA PRO A 298 26.23 -14.58 20.57
C PRO A 298 26.56 -14.03 19.17
N ALA A 299 25.84 -13.01 18.69
CA ALA A 299 26.25 -12.31 17.48
C ALA A 299 27.66 -11.69 17.67
N ASP A 300 28.49 -11.73 16.62
CA ASP A 300 29.84 -11.15 16.67
C ASP A 300 29.80 -9.62 16.72
N GLU A 301 28.74 -9.05 16.14
CA GLU A 301 28.48 -7.62 16.14
C GLU A 301 26.96 -7.39 16.15
N ILE A 302 26.51 -6.40 16.93
CA ILE A 302 25.14 -5.88 16.86
C ILE A 302 25.24 -4.42 16.44
N VAL A 303 24.60 -4.09 15.32
CA VAL A 303 24.55 -2.74 14.75
C VAL A 303 23.11 -2.23 14.85
N VAL A 304 22.89 -1.23 15.69
CA VAL A 304 21.61 -0.52 15.75
C VAL A 304 21.70 0.71 14.85
N VAL A 305 20.79 0.84 13.90
CA VAL A 305 20.76 2.00 13.00
C VAL A 305 19.70 2.98 13.50
N ASP A 306 20.15 4.09 14.08
CA ASP A 306 19.27 5.17 14.50
C ASP A 306 18.81 5.98 13.29
N ASN A 307 17.50 5.96 13.04
CA ASN A 307 16.88 6.63 11.91
C ASN A 307 16.20 7.94 12.30
N ARG A 308 16.93 8.77 13.06
CA ARG A 308 16.52 10.06 13.64
C ARG A 308 15.55 9.94 14.80
N SER A 309 15.85 9.06 15.75
CA SER A 309 15.04 8.93 16.96
C SER A 309 15.13 10.19 17.82
N THR A 310 14.02 10.51 18.50
CA THR A 310 13.86 11.62 19.42
C THR A 310 13.59 11.16 20.85
N ASP A 311 13.46 9.85 21.06
CA ASP A 311 13.31 9.21 22.37
C ASP A 311 14.64 8.58 22.83
N ALA A 312 14.59 7.73 23.85
CA ALA A 312 15.76 7.07 24.43
C ALA A 312 16.35 5.93 23.57
N THR A 313 15.92 5.73 22.31
CA THR A 313 16.33 4.60 21.46
C THR A 313 17.85 4.47 21.36
N VAL A 314 18.56 5.59 21.16
CA VAL A 314 20.02 5.60 21.03
C VAL A 314 20.71 5.22 22.35
N ASP A 315 20.18 5.69 23.47
CA ASP A 315 20.75 5.41 24.78
C ASP A 315 20.57 3.94 25.17
N VAL A 316 19.40 3.38 24.87
CA VAL A 316 19.13 1.93 25.02
C VAL A 316 20.12 1.11 24.20
N ALA A 317 20.35 1.47 22.93
CA ALA A 317 21.29 0.75 22.07
C ALA A 317 22.72 0.76 22.64
N ARG A 318 23.18 1.93 23.10
CA ARG A 318 24.53 2.09 23.69
C ARG A 318 24.66 1.33 25.00
N ALA A 319 23.64 1.37 25.86
CA ALA A 319 23.64 0.66 27.14
C ALA A 319 23.74 -0.86 26.97
N ALA A 320 23.15 -1.40 25.90
CA ALA A 320 23.24 -2.81 25.54
C ALA A 320 24.58 -3.19 24.85
N GLY A 321 25.50 -2.23 24.65
CA GLY A 321 26.78 -2.46 23.97
C GLY A 321 26.70 -2.56 22.44
N ALA A 322 25.57 -2.19 21.83
CA ALA A 322 25.43 -2.21 20.38
C ALA A 322 26.17 -1.02 19.73
N ARG A 323 26.72 -1.26 18.54
CA ARG A 323 27.30 -0.19 17.72
C ARG A 323 26.17 0.61 17.08
N VAL A 324 26.13 1.92 17.36
CA VAL A 324 25.11 2.81 16.79
C VAL A 324 25.62 3.44 15.48
N VAL A 325 24.83 3.31 14.42
CA VAL A 325 25.03 4.00 13.14
C VAL A 325 23.88 4.98 12.95
N SER A 326 24.17 6.24 12.61
CA SER A 326 23.14 7.24 12.35
C SER A 326 22.80 7.29 10.86
N GLU A 327 21.52 7.22 10.53
CA GLU A 327 21.01 7.44 9.18
C GLU A 327 20.14 8.69 9.13
N SER A 328 20.53 9.64 8.27
CA SER A 328 19.90 10.95 8.12
C SER A 328 18.62 10.92 7.28
N LEU A 329 18.49 9.96 6.37
CA LEU A 329 17.33 9.81 5.51
C LEU A 329 16.32 8.88 6.20
N ARG A 330 15.17 9.45 6.57
CA ARG A 330 14.13 8.72 7.29
C ARG A 330 13.47 7.67 6.39
N GLY A 331 13.43 6.43 6.85
CA GLY A 331 12.90 5.27 6.13
C GLY A 331 13.67 4.00 6.46
N ILE A 332 12.97 2.86 6.48
CA ILE A 332 13.57 1.55 6.72
C ILE A 332 14.63 1.19 5.66
N PRO A 333 14.42 1.42 4.34
CA PRO A 333 15.39 1.00 3.31
C PRO A 333 16.77 1.63 3.49
N GLY A 334 16.82 2.94 3.74
CA GLY A 334 18.08 3.64 4.00
C GLY A 334 18.75 3.14 5.28
N ALA A 335 17.98 2.94 6.36
CA ALA A 335 18.50 2.45 7.62
C ALA A 335 19.04 1.01 7.53
N THR A 336 18.30 0.08 6.92
CA THR A 336 18.78 -1.29 6.67
C THR A 336 20.08 -1.25 5.86
N ALA A 337 20.12 -0.47 4.78
CA ALA A 337 21.27 -0.41 3.90
C ALA A 337 22.50 0.22 4.57
N ALA A 338 22.33 1.26 5.37
CA ALA A 338 23.40 1.88 6.15
C ALA A 338 23.98 0.90 7.19
N GLY A 339 23.12 0.12 7.84
CA GLY A 339 23.55 -0.92 8.77
C GLY A 339 24.32 -2.04 8.09
N PHE A 340 23.82 -2.56 6.97
CA PHE A 340 24.52 -3.58 6.18
C PHE A 340 25.85 -3.09 5.61
N ASP A 341 25.95 -1.81 5.24
CA ASP A 341 27.21 -1.20 4.80
C ASP A 341 28.24 -1.03 5.92
N ALA A 342 27.78 -0.81 7.15
CA ALA A 342 28.66 -0.60 8.31
C ALA A 342 29.09 -1.91 9.00
N ALA A 343 28.33 -2.98 8.79
CA ALA A 343 28.54 -4.29 9.41
C ALA A 343 29.81 -4.99 8.91
N LEU A 344 30.46 -5.73 9.80
CA LEU A 344 31.77 -6.36 9.59
C LEU A 344 31.72 -7.88 9.38
N GLY A 345 30.54 -8.49 9.54
CA GLY A 345 30.31 -9.92 9.44
C GLY A 345 30.36 -10.45 8.00
N ASP A 346 30.59 -11.76 7.88
CA ASP A 346 30.45 -12.51 6.64
C ASP A 346 28.98 -12.73 6.28
N VAL A 347 28.13 -12.82 7.31
CA VAL A 347 26.67 -12.91 7.22
C VAL A 347 26.06 -11.73 7.98
N LEU A 348 25.08 -11.09 7.33
CA LEU A 348 24.37 -9.92 7.81
C LEU A 348 22.93 -10.33 8.14
N GLY A 349 22.65 -10.53 9.42
CA GLY A 349 21.30 -10.72 9.93
C GLY A 349 20.56 -9.39 10.04
N ARG A 350 19.25 -9.39 9.82
CA ARG A 350 18.39 -8.21 10.02
C ARG A 350 17.15 -8.61 10.81
N LEU A 351 16.91 -7.85 11.87
CA LEU A 351 15.73 -7.93 12.74
C LEU A 351 15.14 -6.52 12.89
N ASP A 352 13.84 -6.40 13.15
CA ASP A 352 13.27 -5.12 13.56
C ASP A 352 13.41 -4.93 15.07
N ALA A 353 13.35 -3.67 15.52
CA ALA A 353 13.34 -3.34 16.95
C ALA A 353 12.19 -4.03 17.71
N ASP A 354 11.11 -4.43 17.04
CA ASP A 354 9.97 -5.14 17.63
C ASP A 354 10.02 -6.67 17.45
N THR A 355 11.15 -7.23 17.01
CA THR A 355 11.38 -8.67 16.96
C THR A 355 11.99 -9.18 18.26
N ILE A 356 11.49 -10.32 18.77
CA ILE A 356 12.06 -11.02 19.93
C ILE A 356 12.60 -12.38 19.42
N PRO A 357 13.85 -12.46 18.95
CA PRO A 357 14.39 -13.69 18.39
C PRO A 357 14.47 -14.82 19.45
N PRO A 358 14.14 -16.08 19.10
CA PRO A 358 14.42 -17.23 19.95
C PRO A 358 15.90 -17.33 20.30
N ALA A 359 16.25 -17.94 21.44
CA ALA A 359 17.62 -18.02 21.95
C ALA A 359 18.61 -18.73 20.98
N ASP A 360 18.12 -19.53 20.04
CA ASP A 360 18.92 -20.26 19.06
C ASP A 360 18.91 -19.63 17.66
N TRP A 361 18.40 -18.40 17.49
CA TRP A 361 18.27 -17.77 16.17
C TRP A 361 19.62 -17.58 15.46
N VAL A 362 20.62 -16.98 16.14
CA VAL A 362 21.95 -16.77 15.55
C VAL A 362 22.64 -18.11 15.23
N GLU A 363 22.49 -19.10 16.12
CA GLU A 363 23.02 -20.46 15.91
C GLU A 363 22.41 -21.12 14.67
N ARG A 364 21.10 -20.96 14.47
CA ARG A 364 20.40 -21.47 13.27
C ARG A 364 20.84 -20.77 12.01
N VAL A 365 21.05 -19.45 12.04
CA VAL A 365 21.60 -18.69 10.91
C VAL A 365 23.02 -19.19 10.60
N GLU A 366 23.90 -19.31 11.60
CA GLU A 366 25.26 -19.84 11.40
C GLU A 366 25.23 -21.23 10.76
N ARG A 367 24.44 -22.14 11.32
CA ARG A 367 24.27 -23.50 10.80
C ARG A 367 23.79 -23.49 9.36
N ALA A 368 22.77 -22.69 9.06
CA ALA A 368 22.21 -22.58 7.71
C ALA A 368 23.22 -22.18 6.64
N PHE A 369 24.11 -21.22 6.93
CA PHE A 369 25.14 -20.75 6.00
C PHE A 369 26.41 -21.62 6.01
N THR A 370 26.64 -22.38 7.08
CA THR A 370 27.73 -23.36 7.18
C THR A 370 27.38 -24.65 6.41
N ASP A 371 26.15 -25.14 6.56
CA ASP A 371 25.64 -26.33 5.86
C ASP A 371 25.54 -26.12 4.34
N ASP A 372 25.32 -24.87 3.92
CA ASP A 372 25.27 -24.48 2.52
C ASP A 372 26.18 -23.26 2.26
N PRO A 373 27.46 -23.49 1.94
CA PRO A 373 28.42 -22.41 1.65
C PRO A 373 28.05 -21.54 0.45
N HIS A 374 27.14 -22.01 -0.41
CA HIS A 374 26.64 -21.26 -1.57
C HIS A 374 25.33 -20.52 -1.27
N LEU A 375 24.78 -20.63 -0.06
CA LEU A 375 23.60 -19.85 0.33
C LEU A 375 23.94 -18.36 0.37
N ASP A 376 23.15 -17.55 -0.33
CA ASP A 376 23.28 -16.09 -0.38
C ASP A 376 22.32 -15.40 0.56
N ALA A 377 21.11 -15.94 0.73
CA ALA A 377 20.09 -15.37 1.60
C ALA A 377 19.21 -16.43 2.26
N LEU A 378 18.86 -16.18 3.52
CA LEU A 378 18.00 -16.97 4.36
C LEU A 378 16.88 -16.08 4.90
N SER A 379 15.67 -16.60 4.96
CA SER A 379 14.57 -15.95 5.68
C SER A 379 13.66 -16.98 6.33
N GLY A 380 12.81 -16.52 7.25
CA GLY A 380 11.80 -17.34 7.90
C GLY A 380 10.55 -16.53 8.27
N PRO A 381 9.51 -17.18 8.78
CA PRO A 381 8.25 -16.51 9.10
C PRO A 381 8.34 -15.64 10.35
N GLY A 382 7.36 -14.73 10.50
CA GLY A 382 7.09 -14.00 11.73
C GLY A 382 5.83 -14.52 12.43
N ARG A 383 5.91 -14.74 13.75
CA ARG A 383 4.76 -15.06 14.62
C ARG A 383 4.36 -13.82 15.40
N PHE A 384 3.07 -13.46 15.41
CA PHE A 384 2.65 -12.15 15.88
C PHE A 384 2.30 -12.15 17.38
N TYR A 385 2.83 -11.19 18.14
CA TYR A 385 2.42 -10.93 19.52
C TYR A 385 1.71 -9.58 19.68
N GLY A 386 0.92 -9.46 20.75
CA GLY A 386 0.02 -8.32 20.94
C GLY A 386 -1.22 -8.36 20.02
N GLY A 387 -2.10 -7.35 20.13
CA GLY A 387 -3.38 -7.33 19.40
C GLY A 387 -4.38 -8.38 19.88
N THR A 388 -5.48 -8.56 19.13
CA THR A 388 -6.50 -9.58 19.46
C THR A 388 -6.08 -10.96 18.95
N ALA A 389 -6.62 -12.03 19.54
CA ALA A 389 -6.36 -13.40 19.08
C ALA A 389 -6.73 -13.60 17.60
N PHE A 390 -7.83 -12.98 17.15
CA PHE A 390 -8.25 -13.02 15.74
C PHE A 390 -7.24 -12.33 14.81
N ILE A 391 -6.75 -11.14 15.17
CA ILE A 391 -5.75 -10.41 14.36
C ILE A 391 -4.47 -11.24 14.21
N ARG A 392 -3.99 -11.85 15.29
CA ARG A 392 -2.82 -12.75 15.25
C ARG A 392 -3.06 -13.94 14.34
N TRP A 393 -4.16 -14.66 14.53
CA TRP A 393 -4.53 -15.79 13.69
C TRP A 393 -4.59 -15.41 12.20
N TYR A 394 -5.27 -14.31 11.87
CA TYR A 394 -5.39 -13.82 10.50
C TYR A 394 -4.03 -13.42 9.90
N ALA A 395 -3.19 -12.70 10.65
CA ALA A 395 -1.87 -12.30 10.19
C ALA A 395 -0.98 -13.52 9.89
N GLU A 396 -0.98 -14.50 10.80
CA GLU A 396 -0.13 -15.69 10.76
C GLU A 396 -0.58 -16.74 9.74
N HIS A 397 -1.89 -16.97 9.60
CA HIS A 397 -2.42 -18.10 8.83
C HIS A 397 -3.02 -17.69 7.49
N VAL A 398 -3.29 -16.39 7.29
CA VAL A 398 -3.94 -15.89 6.07
C VAL A 398 -3.06 -14.85 5.39
N HIS A 399 -2.83 -13.68 6.01
CA HIS A 399 -2.16 -12.56 5.36
C HIS A 399 -0.71 -12.89 4.94
N MET A 400 0.15 -13.30 5.88
CA MET A 400 1.57 -13.53 5.59
C MET A 400 1.79 -14.75 4.68
N PRO A 401 1.16 -15.92 4.90
CA PRO A 401 1.29 -17.05 3.97
C PRO A 401 0.83 -16.69 2.55
N MET A 402 -0.31 -16.00 2.40
CA MET A 402 -0.76 -15.55 1.08
C MET A 402 0.26 -14.62 0.42
N TYR A 403 0.83 -13.68 1.18
CA TYR A 403 1.88 -12.78 0.68
C TYR A 403 3.13 -13.54 0.24
N TYR A 404 3.70 -14.42 1.09
CA TYR A 404 4.90 -15.17 0.77
C TYR A 404 4.70 -16.06 -0.46
N HIS A 405 3.61 -16.82 -0.51
CA HIS A 405 3.31 -17.69 -1.65
C HIS A 405 3.05 -16.90 -2.94
N PHE A 406 2.33 -15.79 -2.86
CA PHE A 406 2.04 -14.97 -4.03
C PHE A 406 3.30 -14.33 -4.60
N VAL A 407 4.12 -13.68 -3.77
CA VAL A 407 5.37 -13.04 -4.22
C VAL A 407 6.35 -14.08 -4.75
N ALA A 408 6.51 -15.21 -4.07
CA ALA A 408 7.36 -16.30 -4.56
C ALA A 408 6.85 -16.85 -5.90
N TRP A 409 5.54 -17.00 -6.06
CA TRP A 409 4.94 -17.41 -7.33
C TRP A 409 5.11 -16.36 -8.43
N VAL A 410 5.10 -15.07 -8.13
CA VAL A 410 5.34 -14.02 -9.14
C VAL A 410 6.80 -14.02 -9.58
N LEU A 411 7.74 -14.09 -8.64
CA LEU A 411 9.17 -13.89 -8.93
C LEU A 411 9.93 -15.19 -9.27
N GLY A 412 9.42 -16.35 -8.84
CA GLY A 412 10.03 -17.65 -9.10
C GLY A 412 11.08 -18.09 -8.09
N HIS A 413 11.15 -17.42 -6.93
CA HIS A 413 12.08 -17.72 -5.84
C HIS A 413 11.50 -17.35 -4.48
N ASP A 414 12.18 -17.76 -3.42
CA ASP A 414 11.79 -17.52 -2.04
C ASP A 414 11.84 -16.03 -1.68
N VAL A 415 11.04 -15.65 -0.69
CA VAL A 415 10.85 -14.26 -0.24
C VAL A 415 11.76 -13.96 0.95
N LEU A 416 12.26 -12.73 1.04
CA LEU A 416 12.92 -12.21 2.22
C LEU A 416 11.91 -11.43 3.05
N TYR A 417 11.71 -11.82 4.30
CA TYR A 417 10.88 -11.13 5.27
C TYR A 417 11.75 -10.23 6.15
N GLY A 418 11.44 -8.93 6.17
CA GLY A 418 12.28 -7.93 6.83
C GLY A 418 12.62 -8.33 8.26
N SER A 419 11.61 -8.64 9.08
CA SER A 419 11.81 -8.87 10.51
C SER A 419 12.60 -10.15 10.84
N ASN A 420 12.97 -10.94 9.81
CA ASN A 420 13.63 -12.23 9.94
C ASN A 420 14.37 -12.63 8.64
N LEU A 421 15.50 -12.00 8.38
CA LEU A 421 16.35 -12.36 7.24
C LEU A 421 17.82 -12.33 7.61
N ALA A 422 18.61 -13.07 6.84
CA ALA A 422 20.06 -13.01 6.86
C ALA A 422 20.59 -13.13 5.43
N ILE A 423 21.58 -12.31 5.08
CA ILE A 423 22.20 -12.31 3.75
C ILE A 423 23.71 -12.37 3.87
N ARG A 424 24.38 -13.01 2.91
CA ARG A 424 25.83 -12.99 2.85
C ARG A 424 26.31 -11.58 2.50
N ALA A 425 27.38 -11.11 3.13
CA ALA A 425 27.93 -9.78 2.86
C ALA A 425 28.34 -9.62 1.38
N SER A 426 28.78 -10.69 0.71
CA SER A 426 29.04 -10.67 -0.73
C SER A 426 27.77 -10.48 -1.57
N ALA A 427 26.65 -11.08 -1.18
CA ALA A 427 25.36 -10.89 -1.85
C ALA A 427 24.88 -9.45 -1.66
N TRP A 428 25.01 -8.89 -0.45
CA TRP A 428 24.69 -7.48 -0.20
C TRP A 428 25.48 -6.52 -1.10
N ARG A 429 26.78 -6.75 -1.33
CA ARG A 429 27.59 -5.91 -2.24
C ARG A 429 27.06 -5.86 -3.67
N VAL A 430 26.32 -6.86 -4.12
CA VAL A 430 25.64 -6.86 -5.41
C VAL A 430 24.28 -6.19 -5.30
N LEU A 431 23.50 -6.54 -4.27
CA LEU A 431 22.13 -6.03 -4.09
C LEU A 431 22.09 -4.52 -3.82
N ARG A 432 23.07 -3.97 -3.10
CA ARG A 432 23.15 -2.55 -2.73
C ARG A 432 23.12 -1.58 -3.92
N GLU A 433 23.50 -2.05 -5.10
CA GLU A 433 23.51 -1.27 -6.36
C GLU A 433 22.14 -1.30 -7.07
N HIS A 434 21.24 -2.20 -6.66
CA HIS A 434 19.95 -2.43 -7.31
C HIS A 434 18.75 -2.04 -6.43
N VAL A 435 18.91 -2.01 -5.11
CA VAL A 435 17.83 -1.66 -4.18
C VAL A 435 17.70 -0.15 -4.00
N HIS A 436 16.49 0.29 -3.67
CA HIS A 436 16.08 1.68 -3.56
C HIS A 436 16.37 2.25 -2.16
N ARG A 437 17.64 2.53 -1.88
CA ARG A 437 18.13 2.94 -0.54
C ARG A 437 17.68 4.34 -0.11
N GLU A 438 17.43 5.23 -1.06
CA GLU A 438 17.11 6.64 -0.79
C GLU A 438 15.59 6.92 -0.79
N ARG A 439 14.77 5.85 -0.83
CA ARG A 439 13.31 5.96 -0.91
C ARG A 439 12.66 5.55 0.40
N ALA A 440 11.94 6.49 1.00
CA ALA A 440 11.14 6.21 2.19
C ALA A 440 9.79 5.52 1.88
N ASP A 441 9.38 5.53 0.61
CA ASP A 441 8.09 5.03 0.12
C ASP A 441 8.12 3.60 -0.41
N VAL A 442 9.22 2.87 -0.17
CA VAL A 442 9.37 1.46 -0.55
C VAL A 442 9.45 0.55 0.68
N ALA A 443 8.82 -0.62 0.56
CA ALA A 443 8.97 -1.74 1.48
C ALA A 443 10.34 -2.40 1.22
N ASP A 444 11.26 -2.18 2.16
CA ASP A 444 12.66 -2.65 2.13
C ASP A 444 12.81 -4.14 1.79
N ASP A 445 12.07 -5.00 2.48
CA ASP A 445 12.15 -6.45 2.34
C ASP A 445 11.61 -6.96 1.00
N LEU A 446 10.51 -6.38 0.52
CA LEU A 446 9.98 -6.64 -0.80
C LEU A 446 10.92 -6.11 -1.90
N ASP A 447 11.53 -4.94 -1.70
CA ASP A 447 12.48 -4.36 -2.66
C ASP A 447 13.76 -5.21 -2.77
N LEU A 448 14.30 -5.66 -1.63
CA LEU A 448 15.37 -6.66 -1.57
C LEU A 448 14.96 -7.94 -2.30
N THR A 449 13.76 -8.46 -2.02
CA THR A 449 13.25 -9.68 -2.65
C THR A 449 13.17 -9.53 -4.17
N ILE A 450 12.60 -8.43 -4.69
CA ILE A 450 12.44 -8.23 -6.14
C ILE A 450 13.80 -8.06 -6.85
N ASN A 451 14.79 -7.50 -6.17
CA ASN A 451 16.12 -7.23 -6.73
C ASN A 451 17.15 -8.33 -6.48
N LEU A 452 16.73 -9.49 -5.95
CA LEU A 452 17.56 -10.70 -5.96
C LEU A 452 17.99 -11.04 -7.39
N GLN A 453 19.30 -11.30 -7.56
CA GLN A 453 19.89 -11.51 -8.88
C GLN A 453 19.83 -12.98 -9.30
N PRO A 454 19.59 -13.27 -10.59
CA PRO A 454 19.68 -14.64 -11.10
C PRO A 454 21.02 -15.30 -10.74
N GLY A 455 20.97 -16.56 -10.31
CA GLY A 455 22.13 -17.31 -9.81
C GLY A 455 22.34 -17.22 -8.29
N MET A 456 21.66 -16.30 -7.58
CA MET A 456 21.70 -16.29 -6.12
C MET A 456 20.92 -17.46 -5.52
N ARG A 457 21.44 -18.05 -4.43
CA ARG A 457 20.78 -19.11 -3.69
C ARG A 457 20.05 -18.57 -2.46
N VAL A 458 18.72 -18.57 -2.56
CA VAL A 458 17.81 -18.05 -1.53
C VAL A 458 17.00 -19.20 -0.95
N ARG A 459 16.82 -19.22 0.37
CA ARG A 459 16.04 -20.23 1.08
C ARG A 459 15.09 -19.60 2.10
N PHE A 460 13.82 -19.98 2.04
CA PHE A 460 12.85 -19.75 3.11
C PHE A 460 12.77 -20.98 4.04
N ASP A 461 13.14 -20.81 5.30
CA ASP A 461 13.07 -21.85 6.33
C ASP A 461 11.84 -21.63 7.24
N PRO A 462 10.78 -22.46 7.15
CA PRO A 462 9.58 -22.30 7.96
C PRO A 462 9.81 -22.57 9.45
N THR A 463 10.94 -23.18 9.83
CA THR A 463 11.30 -23.49 11.22
C THR A 463 12.10 -22.39 11.90
N LEU A 464 12.58 -21.41 11.14
CA LEU A 464 13.23 -20.21 11.65
C LEU A 464 12.15 -19.18 11.99
N ASP A 465 11.24 -19.46 12.92
CA ASP A 465 10.18 -18.51 13.29
C ASP A 465 10.66 -17.48 14.32
N VAL A 466 10.23 -16.22 14.19
CA VAL A 466 10.52 -15.18 15.19
C VAL A 466 9.25 -14.44 15.63
N PRO A 467 9.05 -14.22 16.95
CA PRO A 467 8.02 -13.32 17.45
C PRO A 467 8.21 -11.86 16.99
N VAL A 468 7.18 -11.25 16.39
CA VAL A 468 7.15 -9.85 15.91
C VAL A 468 5.87 -9.16 16.40
N SER A 469 5.91 -7.86 16.66
CA SER A 469 4.73 -7.13 17.13
C SER A 469 3.64 -7.04 16.06
N ALA A 470 2.38 -7.29 16.45
CA ALA A 470 1.21 -7.04 15.61
C ALA A 470 0.90 -5.54 15.42
N ARG A 471 1.84 -4.63 15.73
CA ARG A 471 1.67 -3.17 15.62
C ARG A 471 1.22 -2.67 14.23
N PRO A 472 1.60 -3.27 13.09
CA PRO A 472 1.10 -2.84 11.78
C PRO A 472 -0.41 -3.07 11.64
N PHE A 473 -0.95 -4.09 12.32
CA PHE A 473 -2.36 -4.46 12.28
C PHE A 473 -3.21 -3.75 13.35
N LYS A 474 -2.63 -2.93 14.23
CA LYS A 474 -3.36 -2.19 15.29
C LYS A 474 -4.33 -1.15 14.75
N SER A 475 -4.11 -0.63 13.54
CA SER A 475 -5.02 0.33 12.92
C SER A 475 -5.14 0.09 11.42
N TRP A 476 -6.32 0.35 10.89
CA TRP A 476 -6.59 0.25 9.46
C TRP A 476 -5.72 1.21 8.63
N ALA A 477 -5.40 2.40 9.17
CA ALA A 477 -4.52 3.37 8.52
C ALA A 477 -3.08 2.86 8.35
N ARG A 478 -2.52 2.20 9.38
CA ARG A 478 -1.16 1.62 9.32
C ARG A 478 -1.10 0.41 8.40
N ASN A 479 -2.10 -0.47 8.45
CA ASN A 479 -2.20 -1.60 7.51
C ASN A 479 -2.27 -1.08 6.06
N ASN A 480 -3.13 -0.11 5.77
CA ASN A 480 -3.21 0.49 4.44
C ASN A 480 -1.92 1.18 4.00
N ALA A 481 -1.17 1.79 4.92
CA ALA A 481 0.14 2.36 4.60
C ALA A 481 1.12 1.27 4.16
N ALA A 482 1.20 0.14 4.88
CA ALA A 482 2.02 -1.00 4.51
C ALA A 482 1.60 -1.61 3.16
N VAL A 483 0.30 -1.76 2.91
CA VAL A 483 -0.22 -2.26 1.62
C VAL A 483 0.10 -1.30 0.47
N ARG A 484 -0.06 0.01 0.68
CA ARG A 484 0.32 1.03 -0.32
C ARG A 484 1.81 0.97 -0.64
N MET A 485 2.64 0.91 0.40
CA MET A 485 4.09 0.83 0.27
C MET A 485 4.52 -0.42 -0.51
N ALA A 486 3.96 -1.60 -0.20
CA ALA A 486 4.21 -2.81 -0.96
C ALA A 486 3.78 -2.70 -2.44
N ARG A 487 2.61 -2.09 -2.69
CA ARG A 487 2.13 -1.83 -4.06
C ARG A 487 3.06 -0.88 -4.81
N ASP A 488 3.49 0.20 -4.17
CA ASP A 488 4.31 1.23 -4.79
C ASP A 488 5.72 0.67 -5.08
N THR A 489 6.31 -0.10 -4.17
CA THR A 489 7.54 -0.91 -4.43
C THR A 489 7.37 -1.79 -5.66
N ALA A 490 6.28 -2.54 -5.75
CA ALA A 490 6.03 -3.41 -6.89
C ALA A 490 5.90 -2.62 -8.21
N LEU A 491 5.24 -1.45 -8.18
CA LEU A 491 5.09 -0.60 -9.36
C LEU A 491 6.40 0.03 -9.82
N ILE A 492 7.23 0.48 -8.88
CA ILE A 492 8.57 1.05 -9.17
C ILE A 492 9.41 -0.03 -9.86
N ASN A 493 9.59 -1.18 -9.21
CA ASN A 493 10.41 -2.26 -9.74
C ASN A 493 9.89 -2.84 -11.07
N ARG A 494 8.56 -2.90 -11.26
CA ARG A 494 7.95 -3.36 -12.51
C ARG A 494 8.24 -2.44 -13.68
N ARG A 495 8.42 -1.14 -13.44
CA ARG A 495 8.78 -0.16 -14.49
C ARG A 495 10.21 -0.34 -14.95
N GLU A 496 11.10 -0.74 -14.06
CA GLU A 496 12.51 -1.02 -14.37
C GLU A 496 12.65 -2.35 -15.12
N MET A 497 12.00 -3.40 -14.61
CA MET A 497 11.96 -4.70 -15.26
C MET A 497 10.65 -5.43 -14.96
N PRO A 498 9.89 -5.82 -15.98
CA PRO A 498 8.64 -6.56 -15.79
C PRO A 498 8.85 -7.87 -15.00
N PHE A 499 7.92 -8.20 -14.09
CA PHE A 499 8.03 -9.40 -13.25
C PHE A 499 8.12 -10.71 -14.03
N LEU A 500 7.44 -10.82 -15.17
CA LEU A 500 7.55 -11.99 -16.05
C LEU A 500 8.96 -12.17 -16.60
N GLU A 501 9.66 -11.07 -16.86
CA GLU A 501 11.03 -11.09 -17.34
C GLU A 501 11.98 -11.47 -16.20
N ARG A 502 11.83 -10.88 -15.01
CA ARG A 502 12.57 -11.27 -13.79
C ARG A 502 12.43 -12.77 -13.51
N ARG A 503 11.19 -13.28 -13.51
CA ARG A 503 10.91 -14.71 -13.33
C ARG A 503 11.58 -15.58 -14.37
N ARG A 504 11.55 -15.18 -15.66
CA ARG A 504 12.21 -15.94 -16.74
C ARG A 504 13.73 -15.97 -16.54
N ALA A 505 14.34 -14.83 -16.21
CA ALA A 505 15.77 -14.75 -15.92
C ALA A 505 16.16 -15.64 -14.73
N TRP A 506 15.37 -15.61 -13.66
CA TRP A 506 15.57 -16.47 -12.49
C TRP A 506 15.48 -17.96 -12.84
N VAL A 507 14.39 -18.38 -13.49
CA VAL A 507 14.19 -19.78 -13.89
C VAL A 507 15.28 -20.26 -14.85
N ALA A 508 15.78 -19.39 -15.74
CA ALA A 508 16.87 -19.72 -16.63
C ALA A 508 18.18 -19.99 -15.86
N SER A 509 18.51 -19.18 -14.85
CA SER A 509 19.72 -19.39 -14.03
C SER A 509 19.71 -20.74 -13.31
N ARG A 510 18.58 -21.16 -12.74
CA ARG A 510 18.43 -22.48 -12.09
C ARG A 510 18.66 -23.67 -13.02
N ARG A 511 18.36 -23.51 -14.33
CA ARG A 511 18.59 -24.57 -15.33
C ARG A 511 20.07 -24.72 -15.68
N VAL A 512 20.84 -23.63 -15.58
CA VAL A 512 22.28 -23.63 -15.85
C VAL A 512 23.05 -24.25 -14.67
N ASP A 513 22.61 -24.01 -13.44
CA ASP A 513 23.24 -24.53 -12.21
C ASP A 513 22.85 -25.98 -11.87
N GLY A 514 22.18 -26.70 -12.79
CA GLY A 514 21.83 -28.12 -12.62
C GLY A 514 20.80 -28.43 -11.53
N ASN A 515 20.15 -27.40 -10.97
CA ASN A 515 19.22 -27.55 -9.84
C ASN A 515 17.79 -27.17 -10.28
N ALA A 516 17.17 -28.05 -11.08
CA ALA A 516 15.74 -27.98 -11.36
C ALA A 516 14.95 -28.50 -10.14
N PRO A 517 13.96 -27.76 -9.61
CA PRO A 517 13.07 -28.33 -8.60
C PRO A 517 12.21 -29.43 -9.21
N ARG A 518 12.04 -30.53 -8.47
CA ARG A 518 10.97 -31.52 -8.68
C ARG A 518 9.62 -30.93 -8.34
#